data_AF-A0A7C6F4V3-F1
#
_entry.id   AF-A0A7C6F4V3-F1
#
_cell.length_a   1.000
_cell.length_b   1.000
_cell.length_c   1.000
_cell.angle_alpha   90.00
_cell.angle_beta   90.00
_cell.angle_gamma   90.00
#
_symmetry.space_group_name_H-M   'P 1'
#
loop_
_entity.id
_entity.type
_entity.pdbx_description
1 polymer ?
#
loop_
_entity_poly.entity_id
_entity_poly.type
_entity_poly.pdbx_seq_one_letter_code
_entity_poly.pdbx_strand_id
1 'polypeptide(L)' 'MEKGQRRLQAAVIGDANPGPEVVAAAEKLGAMLARLGVTVISGGLGGVMEGASRGARQAGGLVVGIVPSNRLQEA' A
#
# COMPACT_ATOMS: atom_id res chain seq x y z
N MET A 1 18.68 21.11 -9.00
CA MET A 1 17.86 19.93 -8.65
C MET A 1 18.76 18.72 -8.83
N GLU A 2 19.25 18.12 -7.74
CA GLU A 2 20.07 16.91 -7.81
C GLU A 2 19.27 15.76 -8.43
N LYS A 3 19.94 14.88 -9.19
CA LYS A 3 19.32 13.72 -9.87
C LYS A 3 18.44 12.96 -8.88
N GLY A 4 17.14 12.88 -9.17
CA GLY A 4 16.11 12.39 -8.27
C GLY A 4 16.45 11.02 -7.69
N GLN A 5 16.73 10.98 -6.40
CA GLN A 5 16.96 9.75 -5.66
C GLN A 5 15.66 8.93 -5.69
N ARG A 6 15.71 7.74 -6.30
CA ARG A 6 14.53 6.87 -6.38
C ARG A 6 14.08 6.47 -4.97
N ARG A 7 12.80 6.68 -4.67
CA ARG A 7 12.20 6.19 -3.42
C ARG A 7 12.24 4.66 -3.41
N LEU A 8 12.53 4.08 -2.25
CA LEU A 8 12.39 2.65 -2.04
C LEU A 8 10.92 2.25 -2.22
N GLN A 9 10.69 1.04 -2.72
CA GLN A 9 9.37 0.50 -3.01
C GLN A 9 9.22 -0.83 -2.28
N ALA A 10 8.06 -1.04 -1.65
CA ALA A 10 7.73 -2.30 -0.98
C ALA A 10 6.36 -2.79 -1.44
N ALA A 11 6.31 -4.02 -1.96
CA ALA A 11 5.07 -4.71 -2.27
C ALA A 11 4.51 -5.37 -1.01
N VAL A 12 3.25 -5.10 -0.69
CA VAL A 12 2.52 -5.76 0.39
C VAL A 12 1.43 -6.63 -0.21
N ILE A 13 1.49 -7.93 0.09
CA ILE A 13 0.55 -8.94 -0.39
C ILE A 13 0.06 -9.75 0.81
N GLY A 14 -1.20 -10.16 0.78
CA GLY A 14 -1.79 -11.02 1.78
C GLY A 14 -3.23 -11.38 1.44
N ASP A 15 -3.90 -12.04 2.38
CA ASP A 15 -5.28 -12.49 2.25
C ASP A 15 -6.24 -11.32 1.95
N ALA A 16 -7.26 -11.59 1.13
CA ALA A 16 -8.33 -10.66 0.79
C ALA A 16 -9.42 -10.59 1.87
N ASN A 17 -9.54 -11.62 2.72
CA ASN A 17 -10.49 -11.64 3.83
C ASN A 17 -9.85 -12.06 5.18
N PRO A 18 -8.82 -11.34 5.64
CA PRO A 18 -8.12 -11.67 6.86
C PRO A 18 -8.93 -11.29 8.12
N GLY A 19 -8.55 -11.87 9.26
CA GLY A 19 -9.07 -11.45 10.56
C GLY A 19 -8.67 -10.01 10.94
N PRO A 20 -9.40 -9.38 11.89
CA PRO A 20 -9.21 -7.97 12.24
C PRO A 20 -7.79 -7.64 12.75
N GLU A 21 -7.14 -8.56 13.46
CA GLU A 21 -5.76 -8.37 13.93
C GLU A 21 -4.75 -8.23 12.80
N VAL A 22 -4.94 -9.01 11.72
CA VAL A 22 -4.08 -8.97 10.54
C VAL A 22 -4.30 -7.69 9.75
N VAL A 23 -5.55 -7.20 9.65
CA VAL A 23 -5.84 -5.88 9.05
C VAL A 23 -5.16 -4.76 9.85
N ALA A 24 -5.25 -4.80 11.18
CA ALA A 24 -4.61 -3.80 12.04
C ALA A 24 -3.08 -3.84 11.93
N ALA A 25 -2.49 -5.03 11.84
CA ALA A 25 -1.06 -5.20 11.60
C ALA A 25 -0.64 -4.65 10.23
N ALA A 26 -1.41 -4.91 9.18
CA ALA A 26 -1.17 -4.39 7.84
C ALA A 26 -1.23 -2.85 7.81
N GLU A 27 -2.22 -2.25 8.48
CA GLU A 27 -2.35 -0.80 8.61
C GLU A 27 -1.16 -0.17 9.34
N LYS A 28 -0.72 -0.78 10.45
CA LYS A 28 0.49 -0.34 11.16
C LYS A 28 1.74 -0.44 10.29
N LEU A 29 1.90 -1.54 9.55
CA LEU A 29 3.01 -1.74 8.60
C LEU A 29 3.03 -0.65 7.52
N GLY A 30 1.88 -0.39 6.88
CA GLY A 30 1.76 0.63 5.85
C GLY A 30 2.16 2.02 6.36
N ALA A 31 1.70 2.41 7.54
CA ALA A 31 2.06 3.67 8.16
C ALA A 31 3.57 3.77 8.46
N MET A 32 4.20 2.68 8.89
CA MET A 32 5.65 2.64 9.13
C MET A 32 6.45 2.80 7.84
N LEU A 33 6.08 2.08 6.77
CA LEU A 33 6.73 2.19 5.46
C LEU A 33 6.66 3.62 4.92
N ALA A 34 5.48 4.24 4.99
CA ALA A 34 5.26 5.62 4.56
C ALA A 34 6.15 6.62 5.32
N ARG A 35 6.25 6.50 6.64
CA ARG A 35 7.12 7.35 7.48
C ARG A 35 8.60 7.22 7.13
N LEU A 36 9.02 6.08 6.61
CA LEU A 36 10.38 5.84 6.10
C LEU A 36 10.58 6.37 4.67
N GLY A 37 9.57 6.99 4.06
CA GLY A 37 9.63 7.49 2.69
C GLY A 37 9.48 6.40 1.62
N VAL A 38 9.11 5.18 2.01
CA VAL A 38 8.91 4.03 1.11
C VAL A 38 7.55 4.17 0.42
N THR A 39 7.52 3.95 -0.89
CA THR A 39 6.27 3.81 -1.66
C THR A 39 5.68 2.42 -1.41
N VAL A 40 4.42 2.36 -0.99
CA VAL A 40 3.69 1.10 -0.79
C VAL A 40 3.04 0.69 -2.11
N ILE A 41 3.32 -0.53 -2.55
CA ILE A 41 2.74 -1.15 -3.74
C ILE A 41 1.86 -2.31 -3.28
N SER A 42 0.66 -2.47 -3.84
CA SER A 42 -0.24 -3.60 -3.52
C SER A 42 -1.14 -3.95 -4.71
N GLY A 43 -1.98 -4.99 -4.57
CA GLY A 43 -3.02 -5.32 -5.54
C GLY A 43 -4.27 -4.41 -5.48
N GLY A 44 -4.30 -3.42 -4.58
CA GLY A 44 -5.32 -2.36 -4.55
C GLY A 44 -6.75 -2.77 -4.15
N LEU A 45 -7.01 -4.05 -3.92
CA LEU A 45 -8.30 -4.58 -3.47
C LEU A 45 -8.37 -4.70 -1.93
N GLY A 46 -9.34 -5.47 -1.41
CA GLY A 46 -9.63 -5.61 0.01
C GLY A 46 -8.59 -6.36 0.85
N GLY A 47 -8.88 -6.47 2.15
CA GLY A 47 -8.13 -7.29 3.09
C GLY A 47 -6.79 -6.67 3.51
N VAL A 48 -5.72 -7.47 3.47
CA VAL A 48 -4.36 -7.02 3.90
C VAL A 48 -3.91 -5.80 3.10
N MET A 49 -4.16 -5.80 1.79
CA MET A 49 -3.71 -4.75 0.88
C MET A 49 -4.43 -3.42 1.14
N GLU A 50 -5.73 -3.48 1.45
CA GLU A 50 -6.52 -2.33 1.89
C GLU A 50 -5.96 -1.75 3.20
N GLY A 51 -5.70 -2.59 4.20
CA GLY A 51 -5.12 -2.17 5.48
C GLY A 51 -3.79 -1.45 5.29
N ALA A 52 -2.85 -2.06 4.56
CA ALA A 52 -1.55 -1.47 4.28
C ALA A 52 -1.64 -0.15 3.50
N SER A 53 -2.51 -0.10 2.48
CA SER A 53 -2.75 1.11 1.68
C SER A 53 -3.34 2.24 2.54
N ARG A 54 -4.30 1.92 3.41
CA ARG A 54 -4.93 2.86 4.34
C ARG A 54 -3.91 3.46 5.30
N GLY A 55 -3.12 2.63 5.97
CA GLY A 55 -2.09 3.09 6.91
C GLY A 55 -1.02 3.96 6.25
N ALA A 56 -0.54 3.55 5.07
CA ALA A 56 0.43 4.32 4.30
C ALA A 56 -0.11 5.67 3.88
N ARG A 57 -1.35 5.72 3.38
CA ARG A 57 -2.01 6.96 2.93
C ARG A 57 -2.26 7.93 4.08
N GLN A 58 -2.70 7.43 5.24
CA GLN A 58 -2.90 8.24 6.46
C GLN A 58 -1.58 8.85 6.96
N ALA A 59 -0.46 8.14 6.79
CA ALA A 59 0.87 8.62 7.14
C ALA A 59 1.53 9.52 6.08
N GLY A 60 0.80 9.90 5.01
CA GLY A 60 1.31 10.77 3.94
C GLY A 60 2.21 10.08 2.91
N GLY A 61 2.25 8.75 2.91
CA GLY A 61 3.00 7.96 1.94
C GLY A 61 2.33 7.89 0.56
N LEU A 62 3.13 7.61 -0.46
CA LEU A 62 2.64 7.27 -1.79
C LEU A 62 2.20 5.80 -1.82
N VAL A 63 0.99 5.55 -2.30
CA VAL A 63 0.41 4.22 -2.49
C VAL A 63 0.16 3.99 -3.98
N VAL A 64 0.52 2.80 -4.46
CA VAL A 64 0.28 2.35 -5.83
C VAL A 64 -0.47 1.02 -5.80
N GLY A 65 -1.70 1.01 -6.31
CA GLY A 65 -2.50 -0.20 -6.48
C GLY A 65 -2.36 -0.76 -7.89
N ILE A 66 -2.09 -2.06 -8.00
CA ILE A 66 -2.07 -2.81 -9.26
C ILE A 66 -3.34 -3.66 -9.30
N VAL A 67 -4.39 -3.08 -9.87
CA VAL A 67 -5.71 -3.71 -9.95
C VAL A 67 -5.90 -4.39 -11.32
N PRO A 68 -6.54 -5.57 -11.36
CA PRO A 68 -6.87 -6.22 -12.62
C PRO A 68 -7.98 -5.45 -13.32
N SER A 69 -7.71 -4.93 -14.50
CA SER A 69 -8.73 -4.27 -15.33
C SER A 69 -8.33 -4.28 -16.81
N ASN A 70 -9.32 -4.23 -17.70
CA ASN A 70 -9.14 -4.00 -19.14
C ASN A 70 -9.41 -2.53 -19.54
N ARG A 71 -9.88 -1.68 -18.61
CA ARG A 71 -10.25 -0.28 -18.81
C ARG A 71 -9.97 0.56 -17.57
N LEU A 72 -9.37 1.73 -17.73
CA LEU A 72 -9.04 2.62 -16.60
C LEU A 72 -10.26 3.04 -15.74
N GLN A 73 -11.47 3.03 -16.31
CA GLN A 73 -12.69 3.40 -15.56
C GLN A 73 -13.16 2.32 -14.56
N GLU A 74 -12.65 1.10 -14.71
CA GLU A 74 -12.98 -0.06 -13.87
C GLU A 74 -11.90 -0.35 -12.82
N ALA A 75 -10.76 0.34 -12.93
CA ALA A 75 -9.62 0.27 -12.03
C ALA A 75 -9.77 1.29 -10.90
#